data_AF-A0A6N8F6Z3-F1
#
_entry.id   AF-A0A6N8F6Z3-F1
#
_cell.length_a   1.000
_cell.length_b   1.000
_cell.length_c   1.000
_cell.angle_alpha   90.00
_cell.angle_beta   90.00
_cell.angle_gamma   90.00
#
_symmetry.space_group_name_H-M   'P 1'
#
loop_
_entity.id
_entity.type
_entity.pdbx_description
1 polymer ?
#
loop_
_entity_poly.entity_id
_entity_poly.type
_entity_poly.pdbx_seq_one_letter_code
_entity_poly.pdbx_strand_id
1 'polypeptide(L)'
;MSAFIELFFPELDKLLDHRHTRFLMQELLVDIVGGEKRTLDLLLETRYLELDAYILIHIEPQSYQENDFHERMFIYFSRLFERHRKEYKLIIPIAVFTADEAKEEKNTLEMSTPQQPILRFEFMKVVLRKQPWRQFIDSGNPVAAALLAKMGYTKGKSEKYAWRIYG
;
A
#
# COMPACT_ATOMS: atom_id res chain seq x y z
N MET A 1 -1.33 10.91 -3.84
CA MET A 1 -1.73 9.91 -2.83
C MET A 1 -3.23 9.73 -2.76
N SER A 2 -4.04 10.81 -2.70
CA SER A 2 -5.51 10.71 -2.83
C SER A 2 -5.91 9.82 -4.01
N ALA A 3 -5.40 10.13 -5.21
CA ALA A 3 -5.60 9.30 -6.41
C ALA A 3 -5.04 7.86 -6.36
N PHE A 4 -4.20 7.48 -5.39
CA PHE A 4 -3.75 6.09 -5.19
C PHE A 4 -4.72 5.33 -4.27
N ILE A 5 -5.07 5.95 -3.14
CA ILE A 5 -6.01 5.36 -2.16
C ILE A 5 -7.40 5.25 -2.79
N GLU A 6 -7.87 6.29 -3.49
CA GLU A 6 -9.10 6.26 -4.30
C GLU A 6 -9.10 5.07 -5.27
N LEU A 7 -7.95 4.83 -5.92
CA LEU A 7 -7.84 3.84 -6.98
C LEU A 7 -7.84 2.39 -6.48
N PHE A 8 -7.12 2.11 -5.39
CA PHE A 8 -6.93 0.75 -4.90
C PHE A 8 -7.73 0.41 -3.64
N PHE A 9 -8.20 1.43 -2.92
CA PHE A 9 -8.93 1.30 -1.67
C PHE A 9 -10.09 2.32 -1.61
N PRO A 10 -11.05 2.29 -2.57
CA PRO A 10 -12.10 3.30 -2.68
C PRO A 10 -12.98 3.41 -1.44
N GLU A 11 -13.22 2.30 -0.72
CA GLU A 11 -13.99 2.33 0.53
C GLU A 11 -13.21 2.99 1.68
N LEU A 12 -11.89 2.82 1.73
CA LEU A 12 -11.05 3.56 2.68
C LEU A 12 -11.03 5.05 2.31
N ASP A 13 -10.92 5.38 1.01
CA ASP A 13 -10.82 6.76 0.54
C ASP A 13 -12.02 7.62 0.97
N LYS A 14 -13.23 7.06 0.92
CA LYS A 14 -14.48 7.72 1.39
C LYS A 14 -14.44 8.13 2.86
N LEU A 15 -13.55 7.54 3.66
CA LEU A 15 -13.41 7.77 5.09
C LEU A 15 -12.30 8.79 5.41
N LEU A 16 -11.57 9.28 4.41
CA LEU A 16 -10.45 10.21 4.58
C LEU A 16 -10.84 11.64 4.18
N ASP A 17 -10.37 12.62 4.96
CA ASP A 17 -10.45 14.03 4.58
C ASP A 17 -9.14 14.50 3.96
N HIS A 18 -9.10 14.48 2.63
CA HIS A 18 -7.90 14.83 1.86
C HIS A 18 -7.43 16.28 2.06
N ARG A 19 -8.28 17.18 2.57
CA ARG A 19 -7.90 18.58 2.87
C ARG A 19 -6.88 18.67 4.01
N HIS A 20 -6.83 17.64 4.86
CA HIS A 20 -5.92 17.55 6.00
C HIS A 20 -4.79 16.55 5.78
N THR A 21 -4.55 16.11 4.54
CA THR A 21 -3.48 15.16 4.24
C THR A 21 -2.12 15.85 4.18
N ARG A 22 -1.14 15.33 4.93
CA ARG A 22 0.27 15.76 4.86
C ARG A 22 1.22 14.57 4.81
N PHE A 23 2.30 14.70 4.04
CA PHE A 23 3.40 13.74 4.03
C PHE A 23 4.33 14.00 5.22
N LEU A 24 4.70 12.95 5.93
CA LEU A 24 5.71 13.01 6.99
C LEU A 24 7.09 12.72 6.40
N MET A 25 8.12 13.39 6.93
CA MET A 25 9.48 13.30 6.38
C MET A 25 10.06 11.89 6.54
N GLN A 26 10.73 11.39 5.49
CA GLN A 26 11.34 10.05 5.46
C GLN A 26 12.44 9.84 6.51
N GLU A 27 13.09 10.90 6.98
CA GLU A 27 14.09 10.82 8.07
C GLU A 27 13.46 10.32 9.37
N LEU A 28 12.21 10.69 9.64
CA LEU A 28 11.44 10.19 10.77
C LEU A 28 11.20 8.67 10.65
N LEU A 29 10.96 8.16 9.44
CA LEU A 29 10.81 6.73 9.19
C LEU A 29 12.12 5.98 9.41
N VAL A 30 13.26 6.49 8.93
CA VAL A 30 14.58 5.86 9.12
C VAL A 30 14.93 5.76 10.60
N ASP A 31 14.71 6.82 11.36
CA ASP A 31 14.93 6.85 12.81
C ASP A 31 14.03 5.85 13.55
N ILE A 32 12.77 5.69 13.09
CA ILE A 32 11.82 4.76 13.67
C ILE A 32 12.20 3.33 13.31
N VAL A 33 12.48 3.06 12.04
CA VAL A 33 12.50 1.71 11.44
C VAL A 33 13.89 1.06 11.42
N GLY A 34 14.97 1.81 11.68
CA GLY A 34 16.31 1.28 11.96
C GLY A 34 16.85 0.35 10.86
N GLY A 35 17.56 0.93 9.89
CA GLY A 35 18.13 0.22 8.75
C GLY A 35 18.29 1.14 7.53
N GLU A 36 18.88 0.62 6.45
CA GLU A 36 19.07 1.36 5.19
C GLU A 36 17.74 1.92 4.68
N LYS A 37 17.70 3.25 4.52
CA LYS A 37 16.60 4.01 3.93
C LYS A 37 16.21 3.41 2.58
N ARG A 38 15.03 2.78 2.48
CA ARG A 38 14.42 2.55 1.17
C ARG A 38 13.76 3.87 0.77
N THR A 39 14.26 4.47 -0.31
CA THR A 39 13.87 5.82 -0.79
C THR A 39 12.36 5.95 -1.11
N LEU A 40 11.60 4.87 -1.08
CA LEU A 40 10.23 4.78 -1.58
C LEU A 40 9.17 4.65 -0.48
N ASP A 41 9.56 4.50 0.78
CA ASP A 41 8.62 4.34 1.89
C ASP A 41 7.91 5.69 2.13
N LEU A 42 6.58 5.63 2.32
CA LEU A 42 5.74 6.81 2.50
C LEU A 42 4.97 6.73 3.80
N LEU A 43 5.00 7.81 4.56
CA LEU A 43 4.18 7.98 5.76
C LEU A 43 3.33 9.23 5.59
N LEU A 44 2.03 9.07 5.79
CA LEU A 44 1.07 10.15 5.64
C LEU A 44 0.22 10.29 6.89
N GLU A 45 -0.03 11.52 7.27
CA GLU A 45 -1.11 11.87 8.18
C GLU A 45 -2.32 12.31 7.37
N THR A 46 -3.50 11.93 7.80
CA THR A 46 -4.78 12.48 7.32
C THR A 46 -5.85 12.36 8.40
N ARG A 47 -6.99 13.04 8.23
CA ARG A 47 -8.14 12.92 9.14
C ARG A 47 -9.05 11.78 8.67
N TYR A 48 -9.42 10.91 9.60
CA TYR A 48 -10.39 9.85 9.41
C TYR A 48 -11.75 10.31 9.93
N LEU A 49 -12.73 10.40 9.03
CA LEU A 49 -14.01 11.07 9.25
C LEU A 49 -14.82 10.42 10.38
N GLU A 50 -14.94 9.09 10.39
CA GLU A 50 -15.78 8.39 11.38
C GLU A 50 -15.21 8.39 12.80
N LEU A 51 -13.88 8.45 12.93
CA LEU A 51 -13.19 8.47 14.24
C LEU A 51 -12.98 9.88 14.78
N ASP A 52 -13.32 10.87 13.95
CA ASP A 52 -13.05 12.29 14.16
C ASP A 52 -11.62 12.53 14.66
N ALA A 53 -10.64 11.96 13.96
CA ALA A 53 -9.27 11.90 14.44
C ALA A 53 -8.23 11.84 13.33
N TYR A 54 -7.00 12.20 13.67
CA TYR A 54 -5.85 11.94 12.81
C TYR A 54 -5.42 10.47 12.87
N ILE A 55 -5.02 9.98 11.70
CA ILE A 55 -4.50 8.63 11.50
C ILE A 55 -3.18 8.69 10.73
N LEU A 56 -2.39 7.63 10.85
CA LEU A 56 -1.22 7.42 10.00
C LEU A 56 -1.51 6.36 8.94
N ILE A 57 -1.09 6.62 7.71
CA ILE A 57 -1.05 5.63 6.64
C ILE A 57 0.42 5.41 6.29
N HIS A 58 0.88 4.18 6.44
CA HIS A 58 2.23 3.77 6.09
C HIS A 58 2.18 2.92 4.83
N ILE A 59 2.90 3.32 3.78
CA ILE A 59 2.92 2.63 2.49
C ILE A 59 4.34 2.16 2.19
N GLU A 60 4.46 0.85 1.99
CA GLU A 60 5.72 0.15 1.73
C GLU A 60 5.72 -0.48 0.32
N PRO A 61 6.50 0.07 -0.62
CA PRO A 61 6.71 -0.55 -1.92
C PRO A 61 7.66 -1.76 -1.83
N GLN A 62 7.23 -2.89 -2.37
CA GLN A 62 8.02 -4.12 -2.43
C GLN A 62 8.23 -4.57 -3.88
N SER A 63 9.47 -4.42 -4.36
CA SER A 63 9.81 -4.69 -5.77
C SER A 63 10.51 -6.04 -6.00
N TYR A 64 10.89 -6.75 -4.96
CA TYR A 64 11.55 -8.07 -5.02
C TYR A 64 10.91 -9.06 -4.04
N GLN A 65 11.18 -10.35 -4.24
CA GLN A 65 10.71 -11.38 -3.31
C GLN A 65 11.52 -11.32 -2.02
N GLU A 66 10.79 -11.25 -0.90
CA GLU A 66 11.35 -11.18 0.45
C GLU A 66 10.44 -12.03 1.35
N ASN A 67 10.98 -13.15 1.83
CA ASN A 67 10.17 -14.17 2.52
C ASN A 67 9.60 -13.65 3.85
N ASP A 68 10.32 -12.75 4.50
CA ASP A 68 10.07 -12.14 5.81
C ASP A 68 9.42 -10.74 5.70
N PHE A 69 8.92 -10.36 4.52
CA PHE A 69 8.28 -9.05 4.30
C PHE A 69 7.15 -8.74 5.31
N HIS A 70 6.36 -9.73 5.68
CA HIS A 70 5.26 -9.60 6.64
C HIS A 70 5.74 -9.34 8.08
N GLU A 71 6.89 -9.92 8.47
CA GLU A 71 7.56 -9.61 9.74
C GLU A 71 8.09 -8.17 9.72
N ARG A 72 8.66 -7.74 8.60
CA ARG A 72 9.13 -6.36 8.42
C ARG A 72 7.99 -5.34 8.54
N MET A 73 6.85 -5.60 7.91
CA MET A 73 5.65 -4.77 8.08
C MET A 73 5.18 -4.69 9.54
N PHE A 74 5.26 -5.80 10.29
CA PHE A 74 4.94 -5.81 11.71
C PHE A 74 5.93 -4.99 12.55
N ILE A 75 7.22 -5.08 12.25
CA ILE A 75 8.26 -4.25 12.89
C ILE A 75 7.97 -2.77 12.64
N TYR A 76 7.69 -2.38 11.39
CA TYR A 76 7.43 -0.98 11.03
C TYR A 76 6.20 -0.45 11.76
N PHE A 77 5.10 -1.22 11.73
CA PHE A 77 3.89 -0.91 12.48
C PHE A 77 4.16 -0.75 13.97
N SER A 78 4.90 -1.69 14.58
CA SER A 78 5.17 -1.69 16.02
C SER A 78 5.93 -0.45 16.46
N ARG A 79 6.90 0.00 15.66
CA ARG A 79 7.70 1.19 15.98
C ARG A 79 6.94 2.49 15.71
N LEU A 80 6.12 2.55 14.66
CA LEU A 80 5.18 3.65 14.44
C LEU A 80 4.20 3.74 15.61
N PHE A 81 3.62 2.62 16.03
CA PHE A 81 2.72 2.55 17.16
C PHE A 81 3.40 2.99 18.45
N GLU A 82 4.63 2.51 18.71
CA GLU A 82 5.40 2.91 19.88
C GLU A 82 5.53 4.43 19.97
N ARG A 83 5.93 5.08 18.88
CA ARG A 83 6.19 6.52 18.85
C ARG A 83 4.93 7.37 18.85
N HIS A 84 3.89 6.93 18.12
CA HIS A 84 2.81 7.81 17.69
C HIS A 84 1.42 7.44 18.25
N ARG A 85 1.28 6.38 19.06
CA ARG A 85 -0.02 5.94 19.63
C ARG A 85 -0.77 7.00 20.45
N LYS A 86 -0.10 8.07 20.89
CA LYS A 86 -0.74 9.18 21.63
C LYS A 86 -1.27 10.29 20.70
N GLU A 87 -0.74 10.39 19.49
CA GLU A 87 -1.06 11.43 18.51
C GLU A 87 -2.11 10.94 17.50
N TYR A 88 -2.07 9.66 17.13
CA TYR A 88 -2.92 9.09 16.08
C TYR A 88 -3.71 7.90 16.62
N LYS A 89 -5.00 7.86 16.30
CA LYS A 89 -5.91 6.80 16.79
C LYS A 89 -5.78 5.48 16.02
N LEU A 90 -5.29 5.53 14.78
CA LEU A 90 -5.16 4.39 13.89
C LEU A 90 -3.90 4.53 13.04
N ILE A 91 -3.26 3.39 12.76
CA ILE A 91 -2.16 3.26 11.82
C ILE A 91 -2.57 2.21 10.79
N ILE A 92 -2.58 2.59 9.52
CA ILE A 92 -2.96 1.73 8.40
C ILE A 92 -1.70 1.35 7.62
N PRO A 93 -1.19 0.12 7.79
CA PRO A 93 -0.10 -0.39 6.96
C PRO A 93 -0.62 -0.87 5.61
N ILE A 94 0.03 -0.42 4.53
CA ILE A 94 -0.27 -0.78 3.14
C ILE A 94 1.01 -1.25 2.45
N ALA A 95 0.98 -2.43 1.82
CA ALA A 95 2.06 -2.91 0.98
C ALA A 95 1.71 -2.77 -0.51
N VAL A 96 2.68 -2.35 -1.32
CA VAL A 96 2.53 -2.23 -2.78
C VAL A 96 3.52 -3.15 -3.47
N PHE A 97 3.06 -4.31 -3.91
CA PHE A 97 3.88 -5.31 -4.59
C PHE A 97 3.99 -4.99 -6.08
N THR A 98 5.23 -4.80 -6.55
CA THR A 98 5.54 -4.44 -7.94
C THR A 98 6.39 -5.49 -8.66
N ALA A 99 6.66 -6.63 -8.02
CA ALA A 99 7.46 -7.71 -8.60
C ALA A 99 6.78 -8.32 -9.83
N ASP A 100 7.58 -8.81 -10.77
CA ASP A 100 7.09 -9.43 -12.00
C ASP A 100 6.43 -10.80 -11.73
N GLU A 101 6.71 -11.48 -10.64
CA GLU A 101 6.02 -12.75 -10.35
C GLU A 101 4.73 -12.50 -9.57
N ALA A 102 3.59 -12.88 -10.14
CA ALA A 102 2.29 -12.77 -9.48
C ALA A 102 2.09 -13.92 -8.48
N LYS A 103 2.92 -13.98 -7.43
CA LYS A 103 2.69 -14.91 -6.32
C LYS A 103 1.58 -14.42 -5.39
N GLU A 104 1.06 -15.35 -4.60
CA GLU A 104 0.19 -15.05 -3.46
C GLU A 104 1.07 -14.44 -2.35
N GLU A 105 1.09 -13.12 -2.25
CA GLU A 105 1.85 -12.44 -1.19
C GLU A 105 1.07 -12.49 0.12
N LYS A 106 1.69 -13.01 1.19
CA LYS A 106 1.07 -13.03 2.52
C LYS A 106 0.92 -11.60 3.03
N ASN A 107 -0.22 -11.30 3.65
CA ASN A 107 -0.47 -10.01 4.30
C ASN A 107 -0.73 -10.11 5.81
N THR A 108 -0.37 -11.24 6.40
CA THR A 108 -0.57 -11.52 7.82
C THR A 108 0.71 -12.03 8.47
N LEU A 109 0.89 -11.66 9.74
CA LEU A 109 1.82 -12.30 10.66
C LEU A 109 1.00 -12.86 11.82
N GLU A 110 1.13 -14.16 12.06
CA GLU A 110 0.37 -14.87 13.08
C GLU A 110 1.32 -15.57 14.05
N MET A 111 1.01 -15.48 15.34
CA MET A 111 1.71 -16.21 16.40
C MET A 111 0.65 -16.84 17.30
N SER A 112 0.83 -18.12 17.63
CA SER A 112 -0.11 -18.86 18.48
C SER A 112 0.60 -19.97 19.26
N THR A 113 0.13 -20.25 20.47
CA THR A 113 0.34 -21.56 21.09
C THR A 113 -0.69 -22.55 20.54
N PRO A 114 -0.56 -23.87 20.78
CA PRO A 114 -1.59 -24.82 20.35
C PRO A 114 -2.99 -24.55 20.91
N GLN A 115 -3.09 -23.79 22.02
CA GLN A 115 -4.35 -23.50 22.72
C GLN A 115 -4.82 -22.06 22.55
N GLN A 116 -3.98 -21.12 22.11
CA GLN A 116 -4.31 -19.70 22.14
C GLN A 116 -3.63 -18.89 21.02
N PRO A 117 -4.40 -18.06 20.28
CA PRO A 117 -3.81 -17.05 19.41
C PRO A 117 -3.16 -15.94 20.24
N ILE A 118 -1.92 -15.59 19.90
CA ILE A 118 -1.12 -14.56 20.59
C ILE A 118 -1.12 -13.25 19.79
N LEU A 119 -0.94 -13.34 18.48
CA LEU A 119 -0.88 -12.20 17.58
C LEU A 119 -1.53 -12.57 16.25
N ARG A 120 -2.35 -11.66 15.72
CA ARG A 120 -2.73 -11.63 14.31
C ARG A 120 -2.59 -10.20 13.83
N PHE A 121 -1.47 -9.92 13.20
CA PHE A 121 -1.22 -8.65 12.51
C PHE A 121 -1.60 -8.80 11.04
N GLU A 122 -2.34 -7.83 10.51
CA GLU A 122 -2.76 -7.80 9.11
C GLU A 122 -2.51 -6.42 8.51
N PHE A 123 -2.04 -6.39 7.27
CA PHE A 123 -1.88 -5.17 6.50
C PHE A 123 -2.67 -5.23 5.18
N MET A 124 -3.00 -4.07 4.65
CA MET A 124 -3.64 -3.95 3.35
C MET A 124 -2.58 -4.14 2.25
N LYS A 125 -2.94 -4.76 1.12
CA LYS A 125 -1.99 -4.98 0.02
C LYS A 125 -2.57 -4.63 -1.33
N VAL A 126 -1.71 -4.14 -2.22
CA VAL A 126 -1.95 -4.03 -3.66
C VAL A 126 -0.90 -4.86 -4.39
N VAL A 127 -1.34 -5.82 -5.19
CA VAL A 127 -0.46 -6.55 -6.11
C VAL A 127 -0.67 -6.00 -7.50
N LEU A 128 0.21 -5.09 -7.97
CA LEU A 128 -0.03 -4.31 -9.20
C LEU A 128 -0.20 -5.20 -10.43
N ARG A 129 0.56 -6.29 -10.54
CA ARG A 129 0.48 -7.20 -11.69
C ARG A 129 -0.82 -8.02 -11.76
N LYS A 130 -1.58 -8.08 -10.67
CA LYS A 130 -2.92 -8.70 -10.64
C LYS A 130 -4.04 -7.70 -11.01
N GLN A 131 -3.72 -6.42 -11.18
CA GLN A 131 -4.72 -5.40 -11.48
C GLN A 131 -5.10 -5.40 -12.96
N PRO A 132 -6.39 -5.23 -13.31
CA PRO A 132 -6.86 -5.24 -14.69
C PRO A 132 -6.46 -3.94 -15.40
N TRP A 133 -5.19 -3.82 -15.83
CA TRP A 133 -4.60 -2.60 -16.43
C TRP A 133 -5.48 -1.91 -17.50
N ARG A 134 -6.32 -2.66 -18.21
CA ARG A 134 -7.25 -2.12 -19.22
C ARG A 134 -8.27 -1.14 -18.64
N GLN A 135 -8.76 -1.40 -17.43
CA GLN A 135 -9.71 -0.51 -16.75
C GLN A 135 -9.04 0.82 -16.32
N PHE A 136 -7.72 0.85 -16.27
CA PHE A 136 -6.94 2.00 -15.82
C PHE A 136 -6.58 2.96 -16.96
N ILE A 137 -6.60 2.50 -18.22
CA ILE A 137 -6.30 3.34 -19.39
C ILE A 137 -7.35 4.45 -19.56
N ASP A 138 -8.62 4.10 -19.34
CA ASP A 138 -9.74 5.04 -19.53
C ASP A 138 -10.12 5.78 -18.24
N SER A 139 -9.39 5.55 -17.14
CA SER A 139 -9.74 6.07 -15.81
C SER A 139 -9.51 7.58 -15.65
N GLY A 140 -8.74 8.22 -16.55
CA GLY A 140 -8.32 9.62 -16.41
C GLY A 140 -7.41 9.91 -15.20
N ASN A 141 -7.08 8.89 -14.40
CA ASN A 141 -6.28 9.04 -13.19
C ASN A 141 -4.77 9.02 -13.53
N PRO A 142 -4.01 10.10 -13.24
CA PRO A 142 -2.59 10.17 -13.60
C PRO A 142 -1.72 9.15 -12.84
N VAL A 143 -2.13 8.72 -11.63
CA VAL A 143 -1.45 7.65 -10.88
C VAL A 143 -1.66 6.32 -11.59
N ALA A 144 -2.87 6.06 -12.08
CA ALA A 144 -3.17 4.87 -12.85
C ALA A 144 -2.26 4.78 -14.09
N ALA A 145 -2.14 5.88 -14.84
CA ALA A 145 -1.26 5.98 -16.01
C ALA A 145 0.22 5.68 -15.67
N ALA A 146 0.72 6.22 -14.55
CA ALA A 146 2.09 5.98 -14.10
C ALA A 146 2.36 4.52 -13.69
N LEU A 147 1.32 3.78 -13.25
CA LEU A 147 1.45 2.40 -12.79
C LEU A 147 1.21 1.34 -13.89
N LEU A 148 0.71 1.72 -15.07
CA LEU A 148 0.36 0.79 -16.16
C LEU A 148 1.48 -0.20 -16.51
N ALA A 149 2.73 0.27 -16.60
CA ALA A 149 3.88 -0.58 -16.92
C ALA A 149 4.07 -1.70 -15.88
N LYS A 150 3.84 -1.40 -14.59
CA LYS A 150 3.94 -2.37 -13.48
C LYS A 150 2.71 -3.29 -13.39
N MET A 151 1.60 -2.94 -14.02
CA MET A 151 0.42 -3.80 -14.19
C MET A 151 0.53 -4.74 -15.40
N GLY A 152 1.66 -4.73 -16.13
CA GLY A 152 1.90 -5.62 -17.28
C GLY A 152 1.43 -5.07 -18.63
N TYR A 153 1.13 -3.78 -18.72
CA TYR A 153 0.93 -3.10 -20.00
C TYR A 153 2.24 -3.05 -20.80
N THR A 154 2.20 -3.55 -22.04
CA THR A 154 3.26 -3.36 -23.03
C THR A 154 2.66 -2.81 -24.31
N LYS A 155 3.33 -1.84 -24.96
CA LYS A 155 2.81 -1.11 -26.13
C LYS A 155 2.29 -2.06 -27.23
N GLY A 156 3.01 -3.16 -27.51
CA GLY A 156 2.63 -4.18 -28.50
C GLY A 156 1.45 -5.10 -28.13
N LYS A 157 1.03 -5.18 -26.86
CA LYS A 157 -0.21 -5.91 -26.50
C LYS A 157 -1.45 -5.12 -26.91
N SER A 158 -1.43 -3.79 -26.87
CA SER A 158 -2.57 -2.95 -27.25
C SER A 158 -2.96 -3.12 -28.73
N GLU A 159 -1.99 -3.17 -29.63
CA GLU A 159 -2.20 -3.42 -31.07
C GLU A 159 -2.83 -4.79 -31.32
N LYS A 160 -2.40 -5.84 -30.60
CA LYS A 160 -2.93 -7.20 -30.75
C LYS A 160 -4.40 -7.35 -30.32
N TYR A 161 -4.91 -6.48 -29.44
CA TYR A 161 -6.31 -6.51 -28.99
C TYR A 161 -7.21 -5.55 -29.77
N ALA A 162 -6.66 -4.51 -30.40
CA ALA A 162 -7.41 -3.65 -31.32
C ALA A 162 -7.99 -4.45 -32.50
N TRP A 163 -7.25 -5.42 -33.05
CA TRP A 163 -7.72 -6.33 -34.11
C TRP A 163 -8.86 -7.26 -33.69
N ARG A 164 -9.10 -7.43 -32.39
CA ARG A 164 -10.07 -8.40 -31.84
C ARG A 164 -11.38 -7.75 -31.39
N ILE A 165 -11.44 -6.42 -31.39
CA ILE A 165 -12.66 -5.62 -31.13
C ILE A 165 -13.27 -5.12 -32.45
N TYR A 166 -12.47 -4.99 -33.51
CA TYR A 166 -12.88 -4.54 -34.83
C TYR A 166 -12.84 -5.64 -35.90
N GLY A 167 -12.85 -6.92 -35.50
CA GLY A 167 -12.82 -8.09 -36.38
C GLY A 167 -13.93 -9.07 -36.05
#